data_AF-A0A845FI59-F1
#
_entry.id   AF-A0A845FI59-F1
#
_cell.length_a   1.000
_cell.length_b   1.000
_cell.length_c   1.000
_cell.angle_alpha   90.00
_cell.angle_beta   90.00
_cell.angle_gamma   90.00
#
_symmetry.space_group_name_H-M   'P 1'
#
loop_
_entity.id
_entity.type
_entity.pdbx_description
1 polymer ?
#
loop_
_entity_poly.entity_id
_entity_poly.type
_entity_poly.pdbx_seq_one_letter_code
_entity_poly.pdbx_strand_id
1 'polypeptide(L)'
;YNLYATADGRHLAVGALEHKFWKVACEVFERPDWVSRHWQRGAFPGSPDAAALKAEVAALVASQPLAYWAHKFEAADACVTPVLTLDEAQAHPLFAGGQPVQPWTLI
;
A
#
# COMPACT_ATOMS: atom_id res chain seq x y z
N TYR A 1 -3.88 -5.52 5.77
CA TYR A 1 -4.32 -4.24 5.21
C TYR A 1 -4.18 -3.15 6.26
N ASN A 2 -3.49 -2.05 5.95
CA ASN A 2 -3.43 -0.86 6.81
C ASN A 2 -3.04 0.39 6.01
N LEU A 3 -3.30 1.57 6.57
CA LEU A 3 -2.70 2.84 6.13
C LEU A 3 -1.52 3.18 7.04
N TYR A 4 -0.41 3.60 6.46
CA TYR A 4 0.82 3.96 7.18
C TYR A 4 1.21 5.40 6.85
N ALA A 5 1.47 6.20 7.88
CA ALA A 5 1.93 7.56 7.72
C ALA A 5 3.37 7.58 7.17
N THR A 6 3.63 8.46 6.22
CA THR A 6 4.96 8.71 5.63
C THR A 6 5.65 9.90 6.31
N ALA A 7 6.93 10.13 6.01
CA ALA A 7 7.73 11.20 6.64
C ALA A 7 7.15 12.61 6.46
N ASP A 8 6.39 12.83 5.40
CA ASP A 8 5.72 14.08 5.03
C ASP A 8 4.25 14.16 5.49
N GLY A 9 3.82 13.26 6.39
CA GLY A 9 2.46 13.25 6.95
C GLY A 9 1.37 12.77 5.99
N ARG A 10 1.77 12.32 4.79
CA ARG A 10 0.90 11.64 3.83
C ARG A 10 0.74 10.16 4.23
N HIS A 11 0.01 9.38 3.43
CA HIS A 11 -0.27 7.98 3.75
C HIS A 11 0.00 7.05 2.58
N LEU A 12 0.60 5.90 2.88
CA LEU A 12 0.74 4.76 1.98
C LEU A 12 -0.26 3.67 2.38
N ALA A 13 -1.08 3.22 1.43
CA ALA A 13 -1.99 2.10 1.64
C ALA A 13 -1.27 0.79 1.32
N VAL A 14 -1.20 -0.12 2.29
CA VAL A 14 -0.62 -1.47 2.09
C VAL A 14 -1.75 -2.49 2.16
N GLY A 15 -2.23 -2.88 0.98
CA GLY A 15 -3.35 -3.79 0.77
C GLY A 15 -2.98 -5.22 0.43
N ALA A 16 -1.70 -5.59 0.52
CA ALA A 16 -1.15 -6.91 0.25
C ALA A 16 -1.66 -8.00 1.22
N LEU A 17 -2.92 -8.44 1.07
CA LEU A 17 -3.54 -9.46 1.91
C LEU A 17 -3.19 -10.88 1.49
N GLU A 18 -2.96 -11.11 0.20
CA GLU A 18 -2.52 -12.38 -0.35
C GLU A 18 -1.00 -12.50 -0.28
N HIS A 19 -0.52 -13.71 0.03
CA HIS A 19 0.91 -13.96 0.26
C HIS A 19 1.78 -13.58 -0.94
N LYS A 20 1.28 -13.75 -2.18
CA LYS A 20 2.01 -13.39 -3.40
C LYS A 20 2.29 -11.88 -3.48
N PHE A 21 1.33 -11.04 -3.13
CA PHE A 21 1.49 -9.58 -3.15
C PHE A 21 2.33 -9.12 -1.96
N TRP A 22 2.15 -9.77 -0.80
CA TRP A 22 2.98 -9.49 0.37
C TRP A 22 4.46 -9.78 0.11
N LYS A 23 4.76 -10.88 -0.59
CA LYS A 23 6.12 -11.21 -1.00
C LYS A 23 6.74 -10.10 -1.86
N VAL A 24 6.05 -9.64 -2.90
CA VAL A 24 6.52 -8.53 -3.75
C VAL A 24 6.70 -7.25 -2.92
N ALA A 25 5.77 -6.95 -2.00
CA ALA A 25 5.91 -5.81 -1.11
C ALA A 25 7.16 -5.90 -0.23
N CYS A 26 7.46 -7.07 0.34
CA CYS A 26 8.67 -7.31 1.13
C CYS A 26 9.96 -7.10 0.30
N GLU A 27 9.95 -7.49 -0.98
CA GLU A 27 11.08 -7.26 -1.88
C GLU A 27 11.31 -5.76 -2.11
N VAL A 28 10.26 -4.98 -2.38
CA VAL A 28 10.34 -3.52 -2.56
C VAL A 28 10.73 -2.80 -1.26
N PHE A 29 10.24 -3.27 -0.11
CA PHE A 29 10.64 -2.79 1.21
C PHE A 29 12.05 -3.22 1.63
N GLU A 30 12.72 -4.07 0.83
CA GLU A 30 14.05 -4.61 1.12
C GLU A 30 14.07 -5.40 2.46
N ARG A 31 12.96 -6.09 2.76
CA ARG A 31 12.74 -6.89 3.98
C ARG A 31 12.33 -8.33 3.64
N PRO A 32 13.22 -9.15 3.05
CA PRO A 32 12.92 -10.54 2.72
C PRO A 32 12.55 -11.39 3.95
N ASP A 33 13.01 -11.00 5.14
CA ASP A 33 12.67 -11.62 6.42
C ASP A 33 11.18 -11.52 6.79
N TRP A 34 10.45 -10.55 6.22
CA TRP A 34 9.01 -10.38 6.44
C TRP A 34 8.14 -11.36 5.66
N VAL A 35 8.67 -12.02 4.62
CA VAL A 35 7.86 -12.87 3.73
C VAL A 35 7.20 -14.03 4.47
N SER A 36 7.83 -14.57 5.51
CA SER A 36 7.29 -15.64 6.34
C SER A 36 6.27 -15.15 7.38
N ARG A 37 6.32 -13.86 7.74
CA ARG A 37 5.44 -13.22 8.72
C ARG A 37 4.13 -12.81 8.05
N HIS A 38 3.31 -13.81 7.76
CA HIS A 38 2.06 -13.65 7.04
C HIS A 38 0.97 -14.54 7.63
N TRP A 39 -0.30 -14.13 7.55
CA TRP A 39 -1.40 -14.86 8.17
C TRP A 39 -1.59 -16.28 7.60
N GLN A 40 -1.41 -16.45 6.29
CA GLN A 40 -1.40 -17.80 5.65
C GLN A 40 -0.23 -18.69 6.10
N ARG A 41 0.71 -18.13 6.86
CA ARG A 41 1.88 -18.82 7.42
C ARG A 41 1.83 -18.91 8.95
N GLY A 42 0.69 -18.56 9.57
CA GLY A 42 0.47 -18.68 11.01
C GLY A 42 0.58 -17.37 11.81
N ALA A 43 0.99 -16.26 11.18
CA ALA A 43 0.98 -14.94 11.82
C ALA A 43 -0.42 -14.30 11.77
N PHE A 44 -1.37 -14.89 12.50
CA PHE A 44 -2.77 -14.48 12.45
C PHE A 44 -2.97 -13.01 12.85
N PRO A 45 -3.93 -12.30 12.23
CA PRO A 45 -4.30 -10.96 12.67
C PRO A 45 -4.63 -10.92 14.16
N GLY A 46 -4.12 -9.92 14.87
CA GLY A 46 -4.27 -9.78 16.32
C GLY A 46 -3.24 -10.55 17.16
N SER A 47 -2.40 -11.39 16.55
CA SER A 47 -1.27 -12.01 17.26
C SER A 47 -0.17 -10.99 17.60
N PRO A 48 0.66 -11.25 18.62
CA PRO A 48 1.82 -10.41 18.93
C PRO A 48 2.78 -10.23 17.75
N ASP A 49 3.01 -11.29 16.96
CA ASP A 49 3.89 -11.21 15.78
C ASP A 49 3.31 -10.29 14.70
N ALA A 50 2.00 -10.42 14.40
CA ALA A 50 1.34 -9.54 13.44
C ALA A 50 1.34 -8.07 13.89
N ALA A 51 1.18 -7.82 15.20
CA ALA A 51 1.27 -6.48 15.77
C ALA A 51 2.68 -5.90 15.66
N ALA A 52 3.71 -6.70 15.96
CA ALA A 52 5.10 -6.31 15.80
C ALA A 52 5.46 -5.99 14.34
N LEU A 53 5.05 -6.85 13.39
CA LEU A 53 5.25 -6.62 11.98
C LEU A 53 4.57 -5.32 11.51
N LYS A 54 3.33 -5.08 11.93
CA LYS A 54 2.61 -3.84 11.62
C LYS A 54 3.36 -2.61 12.14
N ALA A 55 3.96 -2.67 13.33
CA ALA A 55 4.78 -1.59 13.87
C ALA A 55 6.08 -1.38 13.07
N GLU A 56 6.76 -2.46 12.66
CA GLU A 56 7.96 -2.37 11.83
C GLU A 56 7.67 -1.77 10.44
N VAL A 57 6.57 -2.18 9.80
CA VAL A 57 6.13 -1.59 8.52
C VAL A 57 5.83 -0.10 8.71
N ALA A 58 5.16 0.29 9.79
CA ALA A 58 4.87 1.68 10.09
C ALA A 58 6.16 2.51 10.25
N ALA A 59 7.14 2.00 11.00
CA ALA A 59 8.42 2.68 11.19
C ALA A 59 9.20 2.82 9.87
N LEU A 60 9.21 1.77 9.04
CA LEU A 60 9.85 1.82 7.73
C LEU A 60 9.17 2.87 6.84
N VAL A 61 7.85 2.81 6.68
CA VAL A 61 7.12 3.75 5.83
C VAL A 61 7.29 5.21 6.31
N ALA A 62 7.32 5.44 7.61
CA ALA A 62 7.54 6.78 8.18
C ALA A 62 8.94 7.34 7.94
N SER A 63 9.91 6.54 7.49
CA SER A 63 11.29 6.99 7.24
C SER A 63 11.48 7.77 5.94
N GLN A 64 10.50 7.70 5.02
CA GLN A 64 10.58 8.33 3.69
C GLN A 64 9.25 9.01 3.33
N PRO A 65 9.27 10.07 2.49
CA PRO A 65 8.06 10.76 2.05
C PRO A 65 7.24 9.89 1.08
N LEU A 66 5.98 10.25 0.86
CA LEU A 66 5.08 9.46 0.00
C LEU A 66 5.60 9.29 -1.42
N ALA A 67 6.23 10.33 -1.99
CA ALA A 67 6.78 10.29 -3.35
C ALA A 67 7.85 9.21 -3.52
N TYR A 68 8.68 8.96 -2.49
CA TYR A 68 9.68 7.90 -2.51
C TYR A 68 9.02 6.52 -2.61
N TRP A 69 8.02 6.26 -1.76
CA TRP A 69 7.29 5.00 -1.77
C TRP A 69 6.50 4.82 -3.06
N ALA A 70 5.82 5.86 -3.52
CA ALA A 70 5.08 5.83 -4.79
C ALA A 70 5.99 5.42 -5.95
N HIS A 71 7.19 6.00 -6.05
CA HIS A 71 8.17 5.63 -7.06
C HIS A 71 8.66 4.18 -6.92
N LYS A 72 9.01 3.74 -5.70
CA LYS A 72 9.44 2.36 -5.44
C LYS A 72 8.36 1.32 -5.81
N PHE A 73 7.08 1.64 -5.62
CA PHE A 73 5.96 0.75 -5.88
C PHE A 73 5.31 0.92 -7.26
N GLU A 74 5.71 1.90 -8.06
CA GLU A 74 5.08 2.26 -9.35
C GLU A 74 4.97 1.06 -10.31
N ALA A 75 6.04 0.27 -10.42
CA ALA A 75 6.10 -0.91 -11.28
C ALA A 75 5.80 -2.23 -10.54
N ALA A 76 5.50 -2.18 -9.24
CA ALA A 76 5.35 -3.36 -8.41
C ALA A 76 3.89 -3.80 -8.32
N ASP A 77 3.61 -5.04 -8.75
CA ASP A 77 2.31 -5.69 -8.52
C ASP A 77 2.23 -6.21 -7.07
N ALA A 78 2.05 -5.28 -6.12
CA ALA A 78 2.13 -5.54 -4.69
C ALA A 78 0.88 -5.12 -3.90
N CYS A 79 -0.16 -4.59 -4.56
CA CYS A 79 -1.32 -3.98 -3.89
C CYS A 79 -0.92 -2.93 -2.83
N VAL A 80 0.10 -2.12 -3.14
CA VAL A 80 0.55 -0.98 -2.33
C VAL A 80 0.44 0.28 -3.18
N THR A 81 -0.25 1.30 -2.67
CA THR A 81 -0.51 2.52 -3.43
C THR A 81 -0.39 3.77 -2.56
N PRO A 82 -0.06 4.93 -3.15
CA PRO A 82 -0.20 6.19 -2.45
C PRO A 82 -1.67 6.51 -2.19
N VAL A 83 -1.97 7.09 -1.03
CA VAL A 83 -3.28 7.73 -0.80
C VAL A 83 -3.24 9.12 -1.43
N LEU A 84 -3.92 9.25 -2.56
CA LEU A 84 -4.01 10.50 -3.32
C LEU A 84 -4.99 11.48 -2.67
N THR A 85 -4.73 12.77 -2.84
CA THR A 85 -5.75 13.80 -2.61
C THR A 85 -6.83 13.73 -3.71
N LEU A 86 -7.95 14.42 -3.51
CA LEU A 86 -9.00 14.48 -4.52
C LEU A 86 -8.48 15.07 -5.83
N ASP A 87 -7.73 16.16 -5.77
CA ASP A 87 -7.17 16.83 -6.96
C ASP A 87 -6.16 15.94 -7.69
N GLU A 88 -5.29 15.24 -6.95
CA GLU A 88 -4.34 14.26 -7.52
C GLU A 88 -5.07 13.09 -8.18
N ALA A 89 -6.15 12.59 -7.56
CA ALA A 89 -6.96 11.52 -8.12
C ALA A 89 -7.67 11.95 -9.40
N GLN A 90 -8.20 13.18 -9.47
CA GLN A 90 -8.81 13.73 -10.68
C GLN A 90 -7.79 13.90 -11.82
N ALA A 91 -6.56 14.28 -11.51
CA ALA A 91 -5.47 14.41 -12.48
C ALA A 91 -4.82 13.07 -12.86
N HIS A 92 -5.15 11.97 -12.17
CA HIS A 92 -4.52 10.68 -12.38
C HIS A 92 -4.84 10.13 -13.79
N PRO A 93 -3.90 9.45 -14.49
CA PRO A 93 -4.10 8.97 -15.86
C PRO A 93 -5.34 8.11 -16.08
N LEU A 94 -5.79 7.37 -15.06
CA LEU A 94 -7.04 6.59 -15.08
C LEU A 94 -8.30 7.46 -15.25
N PHE A 95 -8.24 8.73 -14.86
CA PHE A 95 -9.34 9.71 -14.90
C PHE A 95 -9.12 10.78 -15.99
N ALA A 96 -7.87 11.02 -16.40
CA ALA A 96 -7.48 12.06 -17.36
C ALA A 96 -8.11 11.92 -18.76
N GLY A 97 -8.57 10.72 -19.15
CA GLY A 97 -9.31 10.49 -20.40
C GLY A 97 -10.79 10.87 -20.36
N GLY A 98 -11.29 11.42 -19.25
CA GLY A 98 -12.70 11.64 -18.98
C GLY A 98 -13.33 10.43 -18.29
N GLN A 99 -14.22 10.70 -17.33
CA GLN A 99 -15.01 9.64 -16.72
C GLN A 99 -16.01 9.09 -17.74
N PRO A 100 -16.07 7.77 -17.98
CA PRO A 100 -17.15 7.20 -18.75
C PRO A 100 -18.47 7.60 -18.09
N VAL A 101 -19.45 8.06 -18.89
CA VAL A 101 -20.79 8.35 -18.40
C VAL A 101 -21.30 7.09 -17.72
N GLN A 102 -21.58 7.19 -16.43
CA GLN A 102 -22.06 6.04 -15.69
C GLN A 102 -23.54 5.82 -16.06
N PRO A 103 -23.97 4.57 -16.32
CA PRO A 103 -25.31 4.31 -16.82
C PRO A 103 -26.42 4.72 -15.83
N TRP A 104 -26.10 4.89 -14.54
CA TRP A 104 -27.04 5.33 -13.50
C TRP A 104 -27.19 6.84 -13.34
N THR A 105 -26.41 7.68 -14.04
CA THR A 105 -26.59 9.16 -14.00
C THR A 105 -27.61 9.68 -15.03
N LEU A 106 -28.29 8.78 -15.74
CA LEU A 106 -29.28 9.09 -16.79
C LEU A 106 -30.74 8.89 -16.33
N ILE A 107 -30.98 8.78 -15.03
CA ILE A 107 -32.29 8.58 -14.39
C ILE A 107 -32.55 9.76 -13.47
#